data_AF-A0A952WX68-F1
#
_entry.id   AF-A0A952WX68-F1
#
_cell.length_a   1.000
_cell.length_b   1.000
_cell.length_c   1.000
_cell.angle_alpha   90.00
_cell.angle_beta   90.00
_cell.angle_gamma   90.00
#
_symmetry.space_group_name_H-M   'P 1'
#
loop_
_entity.id
_entity.type
_entity.pdbx_description
1 polymer ?
#
loop_
_entity_poly.entity_id
_entity_poly.type
_entity_poly.pdbx_seq_one_letter_code
_entity_poly.pdbx_strand_id
1 'polypeptide(L)'
;MGHARRQQPLYEVLSGSSRRPGFPRPVPIRPDAGNRGTTHAEAEPKSAAPATVEPDVPVPAAAPAAELKVLGRDLFKRTHAPTSAKPAAKPANSDTEMADGSLRLPTSTMLIVLAVLIAVVAVTWSVAFRMGAQNEAAKMGEQFPEAPGTPVVSGPQTSENRPPPSPAPVPKPQPPEQKPAPAGPEPGQDQRIPGHNYLYLGTLMERDAAAGTAFLTQNGVPAFYVVDRVRAGGNNRPCRMYAAMGVPSDRYSAMQRERDELVRKVEELGRRWQREHKGASDFRQPQWTLFKG
;
A
#
# COMPACT_ATOMS: atom_id res chain seq x y z
N MET A 1 -28.98 37.65 -35.37
CA MET A 1 -28.81 37.04 -34.03
C MET A 1 -29.30 35.61 -34.09
N GLY A 2 -28.39 34.64 -34.17
CA GLY A 2 -28.73 33.22 -34.26
C GLY A 2 -27.93 32.43 -33.24
N HIS A 3 -28.58 31.97 -32.17
CA HIS A 3 -27.95 31.11 -31.17
C HIS A 3 -27.84 29.69 -31.72
N ALA A 4 -26.62 29.31 -32.08
CA ALA A 4 -26.28 27.93 -32.42
C ALA A 4 -26.47 27.02 -31.20
N ARG A 5 -27.46 26.13 -31.27
CA ARG A 5 -27.66 25.04 -30.31
C ARG A 5 -26.51 24.04 -30.46
N ARG A 6 -25.60 24.00 -29.49
CA ARG A 6 -24.59 22.94 -29.38
C ARG A 6 -25.27 21.64 -28.95
N GLN A 7 -25.29 20.65 -29.83
CA GLN A 7 -25.67 19.29 -29.49
C GLN A 7 -24.66 18.72 -28.48
N GLN A 8 -25.16 18.10 -27.41
CA GLN A 8 -24.32 17.40 -26.45
C GLN A 8 -23.88 16.04 -27.03
N PRO A 9 -22.63 15.61 -26.77
CA PRO A 9 -22.13 14.33 -27.26
C PRO A 9 -22.78 13.15 -26.54
N LEU A 10 -23.20 12.18 -27.36
CA LEU A 10 -24.05 11.03 -27.05
C LEU A 10 -23.22 9.84 -26.51
N TYR A 11 -22.56 10.01 -25.37
CA TYR A 11 -21.80 8.94 -24.71
C TYR A 11 -22.17 8.81 -23.22
N GLU A 12 -23.45 8.64 -22.90
CA GLU A 12 -23.88 8.45 -21.50
C GLU A 12 -24.96 7.38 -21.34
N VAL A 13 -24.83 6.28 -22.10
CA VAL A 13 -25.69 5.11 -21.92
C VAL A 13 -24.82 3.87 -22.00
N LEU A 14 -24.27 3.42 -20.86
CA LEU A 14 -23.84 2.02 -20.60
C LEU A 14 -23.24 1.77 -19.19
N SER A 15 -23.42 2.67 -18.21
CA SER A 15 -23.11 2.39 -16.79
C SER A 15 -24.33 1.78 -16.10
N GLY A 16 -24.68 0.56 -16.52
CA GLY A 16 -25.73 -0.26 -15.93
C GLY A 16 -25.43 -0.63 -14.48
N SER A 17 -26.30 -0.15 -13.59
CA SER A 17 -26.40 -0.47 -12.16
C SER A 17 -26.58 -1.97 -11.93
N SER A 18 -25.50 -2.70 -11.66
CA SER A 18 -25.57 -4.05 -11.09
C SER A 18 -25.84 -3.96 -9.59
N ARG A 19 -27.12 -3.90 -9.21
CA ARG A 19 -27.58 -4.23 -7.86
C ARG A 19 -27.32 -5.71 -7.60
N ARG A 20 -26.30 -6.04 -6.81
CA ARG A 20 -26.14 -7.39 -6.26
C ARG A 20 -27.20 -7.63 -5.18
N PRO A 21 -27.93 -8.77 -5.21
CA PRO A 21 -28.80 -9.17 -4.11
C PRO A 21 -27.96 -9.49 -2.86
N GLY A 22 -28.48 -9.07 -1.71
CA GLY A 22 -27.78 -9.11 -0.42
C GLY A 22 -27.54 -10.52 0.10
N PHE A 23 -26.31 -10.78 0.51
CA PHE A 23 -25.98 -11.93 1.35
C PHE A 23 -26.29 -11.61 2.82
N PRO A 24 -26.85 -12.55 3.61
CA PRO A 24 -27.07 -12.36 5.03
C PRO A 24 -25.72 -12.22 5.77
N ARG A 25 -25.65 -11.22 6.66
CA ARG A 25 -24.48 -10.96 7.50
C ARG A 25 -24.32 -12.07 8.56
N PRO A 26 -23.12 -12.64 8.75
CA PRO A 26 -22.86 -13.51 9.88
C PRO A 26 -22.84 -12.72 11.19
N VAL A 27 -23.48 -13.27 12.21
CA VAL A 27 -23.55 -12.74 13.58
C VAL A 27 -22.17 -12.91 14.25
N PRO A 28 -21.62 -11.88 14.93
CA PRO A 28 -20.37 -12.03 15.66
C PRO A 28 -20.56 -12.88 16.92
N ILE A 29 -19.85 -14.01 16.99
CA ILE A 29 -19.66 -14.79 18.21
C ILE A 29 -18.75 -13.98 19.14
N ARG A 30 -19.23 -13.74 20.36
CA ARG A 30 -18.55 -13.00 21.43
C ARG A 30 -17.61 -13.99 22.15
N PRO A 31 -16.27 -13.88 22.07
CA PRO A 31 -15.41 -14.67 22.92
C PRO A 31 -15.41 -14.08 24.33
N ASP A 32 -15.67 -14.97 25.27
CA ASP A 32 -15.82 -14.76 26.69
C ASP A 32 -14.52 -14.22 27.32
N ALA A 33 -14.69 -13.39 28.34
CA ALA A 33 -13.61 -12.73 29.06
C ALA A 33 -12.98 -13.71 30.07
N GLY A 34 -11.91 -14.37 29.66
CA GLY A 34 -11.08 -15.25 30.49
C GLY A 34 -10.02 -14.48 31.27
N ASN A 35 -10.40 -14.07 32.48
CA ASN A 35 -9.58 -13.74 33.64
C ASN A 35 -8.25 -14.54 33.75
N ARG A 36 -7.11 -13.85 33.90
CA ARG A 36 -5.91 -14.34 34.62
C ARG A 36 -4.96 -13.19 34.95
N GLY A 37 -5.02 -12.72 36.20
CA GLY A 37 -3.87 -12.13 36.85
C GLY A 37 -2.93 -13.23 37.36
N THR A 38 -1.62 -13.00 37.29
CA THR A 38 -0.64 -13.63 38.20
C THR A 38 0.65 -12.82 38.23
N THR A 39 0.92 -12.25 39.38
CA THR A 39 2.23 -11.76 39.87
C THR A 39 3.13 -12.96 40.21
N HIS A 40 4.42 -12.92 39.87
CA HIS A 40 5.56 -13.57 40.55
C HIS A 40 6.85 -13.11 39.85
N ALA A 41 7.77 -12.41 40.51
CA ALA A 41 8.79 -12.91 41.45
C ALA A 41 10.06 -13.44 40.72
N GLU A 42 11.09 -12.61 40.77
CA GLU A 42 12.47 -12.92 41.15
C GLU A 42 12.82 -14.40 41.38
N ALA A 43 13.71 -14.94 40.54
CA ALA A 43 14.75 -15.90 40.90
C ALA A 43 15.77 -16.05 39.75
N GLU A 44 17.06 -15.88 40.07
CA GLU A 44 18.18 -16.36 39.25
C GLU A 44 18.07 -17.87 38.97
N PRO A 45 18.72 -18.35 37.90
CA PRO A 45 19.82 -19.27 38.18
C PRO A 45 21.05 -19.10 37.28
N LYS A 46 22.20 -18.98 37.95
CA LYS A 46 23.38 -19.85 37.85
C LYS A 46 23.97 -20.14 36.45
N SER A 47 25.10 -19.48 36.25
CA SER A 47 26.16 -19.71 35.26
C SER A 47 26.58 -21.18 35.11
N ALA A 48 26.63 -21.65 33.86
CA ALA A 48 27.39 -22.82 33.41
C ALA A 48 28.11 -22.46 32.09
N ALA A 49 29.39 -22.87 32.01
CA ALA A 49 30.38 -22.53 30.97
C ALA A 49 30.00 -23.01 29.55
N PRO A 50 30.59 -22.42 28.48
CA PRO A 50 30.29 -22.78 27.10
C PRO A 50 30.99 -24.08 26.67
N ALA A 51 30.20 -25.02 26.15
CA ALA A 51 30.71 -26.11 25.31
C ALA A 51 30.71 -25.65 23.86
N THR A 52 31.87 -25.68 23.22
CA THR A 52 32.06 -25.61 21.77
C THR A 52 31.28 -26.75 21.12
N VAL A 53 30.24 -26.43 20.34
CA VAL A 53 29.52 -27.39 19.49
C VAL A 53 29.73 -26.99 18.04
N GLU A 54 30.44 -27.86 17.34
CA GLU A 54 30.68 -27.88 15.90
C GLU A 54 29.33 -28.09 15.16
N PRO A 55 28.99 -27.28 14.15
CA PRO A 55 27.75 -27.48 13.41
C PRO A 55 27.92 -28.60 12.35
N ASP A 56 27.36 -29.77 12.66
CA ASP A 56 27.08 -30.81 11.67
C ASP A 56 25.88 -30.37 10.81
N VAL A 57 26.11 -30.24 9.50
CA VAL A 57 25.11 -29.77 8.52
C VAL A 57 24.50 -31.00 7.84
N PRO A 58 23.25 -31.39 8.17
CA PRO A 58 22.55 -32.38 7.37
C PRO A 58 22.07 -31.73 6.07
N VAL A 59 22.63 -32.18 4.95
CA VAL A 59 22.16 -31.96 3.58
C VAL A 59 20.74 -32.55 3.45
N PRO A 60 19.68 -31.74 3.21
CA PRO A 60 18.37 -32.30 2.90
C PRO A 60 18.34 -32.77 1.44
N ALA A 61 17.98 -34.05 1.31
CA ALA A 61 17.80 -34.79 0.07
C ALA A 61 16.82 -34.13 -0.91
N ALA A 62 17.12 -34.34 -2.19
CA ALA A 62 16.35 -33.93 -3.35
C ALA A 62 14.86 -34.32 -3.25
N ALA A 63 13.97 -33.35 -3.44
CA ALA A 63 12.55 -33.59 -3.61
C ALA A 63 12.25 -34.09 -5.04
N PRO A 64 11.35 -35.08 -5.22
CA PRO A 64 10.99 -35.63 -6.52
C PRO A 64 10.10 -34.68 -7.32
N ALA A 65 10.28 -34.74 -8.65
CA ALA A 65 9.53 -34.00 -9.65
C ALA A 65 8.02 -34.27 -9.55
N ALA A 66 7.24 -33.22 -9.25
CA ALA A 66 5.79 -33.25 -9.33
C ALA A 66 5.36 -33.06 -10.79
N GLU A 67 4.85 -34.15 -11.36
CA GLU A 67 4.19 -34.30 -12.65
C GLU A 67 2.99 -33.35 -12.76
N LEU A 68 3.10 -32.36 -13.66
CA LEU A 68 2.03 -31.39 -13.94
C LEU A 68 1.05 -32.03 -14.93
N LYS A 69 0.00 -32.66 -14.39
CA LYS A 69 -1.16 -33.15 -15.15
C LYS A 69 -1.83 -31.98 -15.87
N VAL A 70 -1.66 -31.96 -17.18
CA VAL A 70 -2.42 -31.16 -18.14
C VAL A 70 -3.89 -31.60 -18.05
N LEU A 71 -4.72 -30.79 -17.39
CA LEU A 71 -6.16 -31.02 -17.31
C LEU A 71 -6.90 -30.14 -18.32
N GLY A 72 -7.54 -30.80 -19.28
CA GLY A 72 -8.89 -30.44 -19.75
C GLY A 72 -9.02 -29.15 -20.55
N ARG A 73 -8.52 -29.15 -21.78
CA ARG A 73 -8.92 -28.19 -22.82
C ARG A 73 -10.16 -28.73 -23.53
N ASP A 74 -11.26 -28.83 -22.80
CA ASP A 74 -12.52 -29.35 -23.32
C ASP A 74 -13.52 -28.24 -23.69
N LEU A 75 -13.89 -28.30 -24.97
CA LEU A 75 -15.22 -28.05 -25.51
C LEU A 75 -15.93 -26.74 -25.14
N PHE A 76 -15.74 -25.73 -25.98
CA PHE A 76 -16.86 -24.91 -26.46
C PHE A 76 -16.89 -24.88 -27.98
N LYS A 77 -17.33 -26.00 -28.57
CA LYS A 77 -17.94 -26.02 -29.92
C LYS A 77 -19.33 -25.41 -29.79
N ARG A 78 -19.46 -24.11 -30.03
CA ARG A 78 -20.78 -23.49 -30.28
C ARG A 78 -21.01 -23.52 -31.79
N THR A 79 -21.74 -24.54 -32.22
CA THR A 79 -22.36 -24.67 -33.53
C THR A 79 -23.39 -23.55 -33.70
N HIS A 80 -23.16 -22.62 -34.62
CA HIS A 80 -24.21 -21.76 -35.16
C HIS A 80 -24.72 -22.41 -36.45
N ALA A 81 -26.02 -22.70 -36.47
CA ALA A 81 -26.72 -23.21 -37.62
C ALA A 81 -26.75 -22.15 -38.76
N PRO A 82 -26.75 -22.58 -40.03
CA PRO A 82 -26.84 -21.70 -41.19
C PRO A 82 -28.30 -21.28 -41.43
N THR A 83 -28.56 -19.96 -41.41
CA THR A 83 -29.77 -19.39 -42.01
C THR A 83 -29.45 -19.03 -43.46
N SER A 84 -30.04 -19.80 -44.37
CA SER A 84 -30.14 -19.55 -45.81
C SER A 84 -30.95 -18.28 -46.14
N ALA A 85 -30.75 -17.81 -47.38
CA ALA A 85 -31.42 -16.76 -48.16
C ALA A 85 -30.68 -15.40 -48.13
N LYS A 86 -30.30 -14.76 -49.24
CA LYS A 86 -30.81 -14.78 -50.63
C LYS A 86 -29.76 -14.06 -51.52
N PRO A 87 -29.49 -14.52 -52.77
CA PRO A 87 -28.53 -13.85 -53.65
C PRO A 87 -29.19 -12.65 -54.34
N ALA A 88 -28.56 -11.48 -54.27
CA ALA A 88 -28.95 -10.31 -55.05
C ALA A 88 -27.72 -9.74 -55.77
N ALA A 89 -27.78 -9.89 -57.10
CA ALA A 89 -27.21 -9.06 -58.16
C ALA A 89 -25.83 -8.41 -57.94
N LYS A 90 -24.87 -8.91 -58.71
CA LYS A 90 -23.58 -8.32 -59.05
C LYS A 90 -23.78 -7.14 -60.02
N PRO A 91 -23.44 -5.89 -59.68
CA PRO A 91 -23.08 -4.91 -60.69
C PRO A 91 -21.61 -5.11 -61.06
N ALA A 92 -21.39 -5.42 -62.32
CA ALA A 92 -20.11 -5.24 -62.98
C ALA A 92 -19.84 -3.74 -63.09
N ASN A 93 -18.69 -3.29 -62.59
CA ASN A 93 -18.06 -2.03 -63.01
C ASN A 93 -16.54 -2.18 -62.83
N SER A 94 -15.93 -2.41 -64.00
CA SER A 94 -14.61 -2.00 -64.49
C SER A 94 -13.64 -1.28 -63.54
N ASP A 95 -12.47 -1.90 -63.40
CA ASP A 95 -11.16 -1.35 -63.77
C ASP A 95 -10.86 0.10 -63.37
N THR A 96 -10.07 0.26 -62.31
CA THR A 96 -8.97 1.23 -62.30
C THR A 96 -7.83 0.64 -61.47
N GLU A 97 -6.95 -0.02 -62.20
CA GLU A 97 -5.62 -0.46 -61.80
C GLU A 97 -4.75 0.77 -61.54
N MET A 98 -4.55 1.11 -60.26
CA MET A 98 -3.43 1.92 -59.82
C MET A 98 -2.66 1.03 -58.83
N ALA A 99 -1.55 0.49 -59.33
CA ALA A 99 -0.63 -0.37 -58.59
C ALA A 99 0.05 0.41 -57.46
N ASP A 100 -0.67 0.62 -56.37
CA ASP A 100 -0.08 1.02 -55.10
C ASP A 100 0.25 -0.28 -54.35
N GLY A 101 1.55 -0.54 -54.18
CA GLY A 101 2.15 -1.75 -53.61
C GLY A 101 1.86 -1.93 -52.12
N SER A 102 0.59 -1.79 -51.72
CA SER A 102 0.13 -2.08 -50.37
C SER A 102 0.22 -3.58 -50.14
N LEU A 103 1.26 -3.98 -49.41
CA LEU A 103 1.37 -5.31 -48.81
C LEU A 103 0.15 -5.52 -47.91
N ARG A 104 -0.90 -6.11 -48.49
CA ARG A 104 -2.08 -6.54 -47.75
C ARG A 104 -1.70 -7.79 -46.97
N LEU A 105 -1.08 -7.57 -45.81
CA LEU A 105 -0.88 -8.64 -44.84
C LEU A 105 -2.25 -9.14 -44.39
N PRO A 106 -2.53 -10.45 -44.48
CA PRO A 106 -3.79 -10.99 -43.99
C PRO A 106 -3.93 -10.67 -42.49
N THR A 107 -5.11 -10.21 -42.08
CA THR A 107 -5.39 -9.77 -40.70
C THR A 107 -5.00 -10.83 -39.65
N SER A 108 -5.10 -12.11 -40.00
CA SER A 108 -4.64 -13.22 -39.17
C SER A 108 -3.14 -13.14 -38.86
N THR A 109 -2.29 -12.79 -39.84
CA THR A 109 -0.84 -12.64 -39.64
C THR A 109 -0.53 -11.47 -38.71
N MET A 110 -1.23 -10.35 -38.84
CA MET A 110 -1.11 -9.22 -37.90
C MET A 110 -1.45 -9.63 -36.46
N LEU A 111 -2.53 -10.38 -36.26
CA LEU A 111 -2.93 -10.85 -34.93
C LEU A 111 -1.93 -11.84 -34.32
N ILE A 112 -1.35 -12.72 -35.13
CA ILE A 112 -0.31 -13.66 -34.67
C ILE A 112 0.94 -12.89 -34.23
N VAL A 113 1.41 -11.94 -35.05
CA VAL A 113 2.58 -11.12 -34.70
C VAL A 113 2.34 -10.33 -33.42
N LEU A 114 1.15 -9.73 -33.26
CA LEU A 114 0.77 -9.02 -32.05
C LEU A 114 0.75 -9.94 -30.82
N ALA A 115 0.19 -11.15 -30.94
CA ALA A 115 0.15 -12.11 -29.85
C ALA A 115 1.57 -12.56 -29.42
N VAL A 116 2.47 -12.78 -30.38
CA VAL A 116 3.88 -13.09 -30.11
C VAL A 116 4.55 -11.94 -29.38
N LEU A 117 4.32 -10.69 -29.80
CA LEU A 117 4.91 -9.51 -29.19
C LEU A 117 4.45 -9.33 -27.73
N ILE A 118 3.15 -9.51 -27.45
CA ILE A 118 2.60 -9.50 -26.09
C ILE A 118 3.23 -10.62 -25.23
N ALA A 119 3.38 -11.82 -25.78
CA ALA A 119 4.01 -12.94 -25.07
C ALA A 119 5.46 -12.64 -24.68
N VAL A 120 6.25 -12.03 -25.57
CA VAL A 120 7.64 -11.63 -25.28
C VAL A 120 7.71 -10.60 -24.16
N VAL A 121 6.82 -9.59 -24.17
CA VAL A 121 6.75 -8.59 -23.10
C VAL A 121 6.38 -9.24 -21.76
N ALA A 122 5.41 -10.14 -21.74
CA ALA A 122 4.99 -10.86 -20.53
C ALA A 122 6.10 -11.74 -19.95
N VAL A 123 6.85 -12.46 -20.80
CA VAL A 123 8.01 -13.27 -20.38
C VAL A 123 9.10 -12.38 -19.80
N THR A 124 9.45 -11.28 -20.49
CA THR A 124 10.48 -10.33 -20.02
C THR A 124 10.11 -9.73 -18.67
N TRP A 125 8.86 -9.30 -18.51
CA TRP A 125 8.35 -8.78 -17.24
C TRP A 125 8.39 -9.83 -16.12
N SER A 126 8.03 -11.09 -16.42
CA SER A 126 8.07 -12.19 -15.45
C SER A 126 9.49 -12.52 -14.97
N VAL A 127 10.48 -12.47 -15.87
CA VAL A 127 11.90 -12.67 -15.52
C VAL A 127 12.40 -11.54 -14.63
N ALA A 128 12.12 -10.29 -15.00
CA ALA A 128 12.50 -9.12 -14.20
C ALA A 128 11.89 -9.16 -12.79
N PHE A 129 10.61 -9.55 -12.67
CA PHE A 129 9.93 -9.69 -11.39
C PHE A 129 10.57 -10.78 -10.51
N ARG A 130 10.93 -11.94 -11.10
CA ARG A 130 11.61 -13.02 -10.37
C ARG A 130 13.01 -12.65 -9.89
N MET A 131 13.80 -11.94 -10.71
CA MET A 131 15.13 -11.44 -10.30
C MET A 131 15.04 -10.42 -9.17
N GLY A 132 14.02 -9.54 -9.18
CA GLY A 132 13.77 -8.61 -8.08
C GLY A 132 13.53 -9.30 -6.75
N ALA A 133 12.66 -10.32 -6.74
CA ALA A 133 12.29 -11.06 -5.53
C ALA A 133 13.47 -11.85 -4.91
N GLN A 134 14.37 -12.40 -5.73
CA GLN A 134 15.54 -13.14 -5.23
C GLN A 134 16.61 -12.24 -4.61
N ASN A 135 16.77 -11.02 -5.14
CA ASN A 135 17.75 -10.07 -4.61
C ASN A 135 17.36 -9.50 -3.25
N GLU A 136 16.07 -9.46 -2.91
CA GLU A 136 15.63 -9.05 -1.56
C GLU A 136 15.98 -10.10 -0.51
N ALA A 137 15.85 -11.39 -0.83
CA ALA A 137 16.20 -12.48 0.08
C ALA A 137 17.70 -12.51 0.39
N ALA A 138 18.56 -12.24 -0.60
CA ALA A 138 20.01 -12.19 -0.40
C ALA A 138 20.44 -11.01 0.50
N LYS A 139 19.78 -9.85 0.39
CA LYS A 139 20.15 -8.65 1.16
C LYS A 139 19.69 -8.68 2.62
N MET A 140 18.68 -9.48 2.96
CA MET A 140 18.21 -9.60 4.36
C MET A 140 19.15 -10.44 5.24
N GLY A 141 20.11 -11.18 4.66
CA GLY A 141 21.06 -12.02 5.41
C GLY A 141 22.31 -11.29 5.92
N GLU A 142 22.70 -10.16 5.32
CA GLU A 142 24.03 -9.54 5.57
C GLU A 142 24.01 -8.28 6.46
N GLN A 143 22.87 -7.86 7.01
CA GLN A 143 22.74 -6.54 7.67
C GLN A 143 22.52 -6.55 9.19
N PHE A 144 23.01 -7.56 9.90
CA PHE A 144 23.26 -7.44 11.35
C PHE A 144 24.77 -7.41 11.62
N PRO A 145 25.44 -6.24 11.52
CA PRO A 145 26.71 -6.05 12.19
C PRO A 145 26.45 -6.21 13.69
N GLU A 146 27.00 -7.28 14.25
CA GLU A 146 27.10 -7.55 15.68
C GLU A 146 27.70 -6.31 16.36
N ALA A 147 26.88 -5.58 17.12
CA ALA A 147 27.31 -4.35 17.77
C ALA A 147 28.34 -4.70 18.85
N PRO A 148 29.57 -4.15 18.81
CA PRO A 148 30.55 -4.35 19.87
C PRO A 148 30.01 -3.76 21.18
N GLY A 149 29.93 -4.61 22.20
CA GLY A 149 29.36 -4.30 23.50
C GLY A 149 29.97 -3.05 24.12
N THR A 150 29.12 -2.12 24.54
CA THR A 150 29.51 -0.99 25.36
C THR A 150 29.68 -1.44 26.82
N PRO A 151 30.80 -1.09 27.49
CA PRO A 151 30.98 -1.39 28.89
C PRO A 151 30.04 -0.53 29.76
N VAL A 152 29.23 -1.21 30.59
CA VAL A 152 28.41 -0.60 31.64
C VAL A 152 29.33 -0.01 32.72
N VAL A 153 29.29 1.31 32.88
CA VAL A 153 29.94 2.03 33.97
C VAL A 153 29.01 2.01 35.18
N SER A 154 29.33 1.18 36.17
CA SER A 154 28.69 1.15 37.48
C SER A 154 29.19 2.31 38.35
N GLY A 155 28.29 3.22 38.71
CA GLY A 155 28.55 4.26 39.72
C GLY A 155 28.06 3.84 41.12
N PRO A 156 28.78 4.18 42.20
CA PRO A 156 28.39 3.82 43.57
C PRO A 156 27.24 4.70 44.10
N GLN A 157 26.15 4.06 44.53
CA GLN A 157 25.08 4.70 45.29
C GLN A 157 25.51 4.80 46.76
N THR A 158 25.66 6.04 47.25
CA THR A 158 25.78 6.33 48.68
C THR A 158 24.40 6.76 49.16
N SER A 159 23.73 5.90 49.92
CA SER A 159 22.46 6.20 50.57
C SER A 159 22.70 6.94 51.89
N GLU A 160 22.53 8.25 51.90
CA GLU A 160 22.50 9.07 53.11
C GLU A 160 21.05 9.19 53.62
N ASN A 161 20.74 8.40 54.63
CA ASN A 161 19.42 8.31 55.25
C ASN A 161 19.22 9.48 56.24
N ARG A 162 18.71 10.61 55.75
CA ARG A 162 18.35 11.77 56.58
C ARG A 162 16.82 11.87 56.72
N PRO A 163 16.25 11.91 57.94
CA PRO A 163 14.81 12.07 58.11
C PRO A 163 14.34 13.44 57.60
N PRO A 164 13.25 13.51 56.82
CA PRO A 164 12.77 14.76 56.25
C PRO A 164 12.09 15.65 57.31
N PRO A 165 12.23 16.99 57.23
CA PRO A 165 11.47 17.92 58.06
C PRO A 165 9.97 17.88 57.69
N SER A 166 9.13 18.00 58.73
CA SER A 166 7.66 18.04 58.62
C SER A 166 7.19 19.05 57.57
N PRO A 167 6.36 18.64 56.58
CA PRO A 167 5.91 19.53 55.53
C PRO A 167 4.88 20.55 56.04
N ALA A 168 5.12 21.82 55.69
CA ALA A 168 4.12 22.88 55.78
C ALA A 168 2.86 22.52 54.94
N PRO A 169 1.67 23.05 55.29
CA PRO A 169 0.43 22.75 54.58
C PRO A 169 0.53 23.15 53.11
N VAL A 170 0.63 22.15 52.24
CA VAL A 170 0.70 22.31 50.78
C VAL A 170 -0.65 22.88 50.31
N PRO A 171 -0.66 24.03 49.60
CA PRO A 171 -1.87 24.56 48.98
C PRO A 171 -2.51 23.50 48.10
N LYS A 172 -3.83 23.30 48.23
CA LYS A 172 -4.60 22.37 47.38
C LYS A 172 -4.21 22.59 45.91
N PRO A 173 -3.78 21.56 45.17
CA PRO A 173 -3.47 21.69 43.76
C PRO A 173 -4.71 22.21 43.03
N GLN A 174 -4.64 23.45 42.53
CA GLN A 174 -5.61 23.91 41.55
C GLN A 174 -5.52 22.97 40.36
N PRO A 175 -6.64 22.40 39.88
CA PRO A 175 -6.67 21.65 38.64
C PRO A 175 -5.93 22.46 37.58
N PRO A 176 -4.90 21.92 36.92
CA PRO A 176 -4.15 22.67 35.92
C PRO A 176 -5.17 23.19 34.92
N GLU A 177 -5.24 24.51 34.82
CA GLU A 177 -6.08 25.23 33.88
C GLU A 177 -5.70 24.70 32.49
N GLN A 178 -6.53 23.78 31.95
CA GLN A 178 -6.31 23.15 30.67
C GLN A 178 -6.42 24.24 29.62
N LYS A 179 -5.28 24.86 29.31
CA LYS A 179 -5.13 25.77 28.18
C LYS A 179 -5.69 25.01 26.98
N PRO A 180 -6.76 25.50 26.33
CA PRO A 180 -7.38 24.80 25.21
C PRO A 180 -6.29 24.43 24.22
N ALA A 181 -6.15 23.14 23.92
CA ALA A 181 -5.23 22.70 22.89
C ALA A 181 -5.53 23.53 21.63
N PRO A 182 -4.52 24.16 21.01
CA PRO A 182 -4.73 25.00 19.84
C PRO A 182 -5.57 24.20 18.85
N ALA A 183 -6.68 24.78 18.41
CA ALA A 183 -7.58 24.16 17.45
C ALA A 183 -6.73 23.64 16.30
N GLY A 184 -6.72 22.31 16.13
CA GLY A 184 -5.96 21.68 15.07
C GLY A 184 -6.36 22.28 13.72
N PRO A 185 -5.46 22.30 12.73
CA PRO A 185 -5.77 22.82 11.42
C PRO A 185 -7.06 22.19 10.88
N GLU A 186 -7.94 23.03 10.33
CA GLU A 186 -9.24 22.57 9.83
C GLU A 186 -9.05 21.43 8.81
N PRO A 187 -9.81 20.33 8.94
CA PRO A 187 -9.75 19.23 7.99
C PRO A 187 -10.10 19.75 6.58
N GLY A 188 -9.21 19.52 5.62
CA GLY A 188 -9.42 19.87 4.21
C GLY A 188 -8.68 21.13 3.72
N GLN A 189 -8.03 21.90 4.60
CA GLN A 189 -7.01 22.85 4.14
C GLN A 189 -5.73 22.12 3.75
N ASP A 190 -5.14 22.54 2.63
CA ASP A 190 -3.86 22.00 2.18
C ASP A 190 -2.74 22.58 3.04
N GLN A 191 -2.16 21.76 3.92
CA GLN A 191 -1.08 22.15 4.84
C GLN A 191 0.31 22.09 4.18
N ARG A 192 0.38 21.77 2.88
CA ARG A 192 1.67 21.65 2.18
C ARG A 192 2.26 23.03 1.92
N ILE A 193 3.57 23.15 2.16
CA ILE A 193 4.35 24.35 1.89
C ILE A 193 5.04 24.17 0.53
N PRO A 194 4.86 25.08 -0.43
CA PRO A 194 5.56 25.01 -1.72
C PRO A 194 7.08 24.86 -1.53
N GLY A 195 7.72 24.07 -2.39
CA GLY A 195 9.15 23.77 -2.31
C GLY A 195 9.53 22.66 -1.31
N HIS A 196 8.56 22.07 -0.59
CA HIS A 196 8.79 20.93 0.29
C HIS A 196 8.36 19.62 -0.37
N ASN A 197 9.09 18.56 -0.05
CA ASN A 197 8.79 17.19 -0.44
C ASN A 197 7.97 16.54 0.66
N TYR A 198 6.85 15.92 0.29
CA TYR A 198 5.97 15.21 1.20
C TYR A 198 5.87 13.74 0.81
N LEU A 199 5.78 12.87 1.80
CA LEU A 199 5.57 11.45 1.58
C LEU A 199 4.10 11.19 1.27
N TYR A 200 3.78 10.96 -0.01
CA TYR A 200 2.45 10.58 -0.46
C TYR A 200 2.18 9.11 -0.14
N LEU A 201 1.06 8.87 0.53
CA LEU A 201 0.68 7.57 1.08
C LEU A 201 -0.32 6.81 0.19
N GLY A 202 -1.05 7.54 -0.66
CA GLY A 202 -2.09 7.00 -1.51
C GLY A 202 -3.27 7.94 -1.71
N THR A 203 -4.19 7.51 -2.59
CA THR A 203 -5.49 8.17 -2.77
C THR A 203 -6.55 7.28 -2.15
N LEU A 204 -7.31 7.83 -1.21
CA LEU A 204 -8.41 7.16 -0.53
C LEU A 204 -9.68 8.00 -0.64
N MET A 205 -10.82 7.39 -0.33
CA MET A 205 -12.07 8.13 -0.17
C MET A 205 -12.01 8.96 1.12
N GLU A 206 -12.66 10.11 1.17
CA GLU A 206 -12.59 11.06 2.29
C GLU A 206 -12.77 10.41 3.67
N ARG A 207 -13.78 9.54 3.81
CA ARG A 207 -14.03 8.80 5.05
C ARG A 207 -12.84 7.90 5.46
N ASP A 208 -12.28 7.17 4.50
CA ASP A 208 -11.18 6.24 4.74
C ASP A 208 -9.86 7.00 4.96
N ALA A 209 -9.69 8.14 4.27
CA ALA A 209 -8.56 9.03 4.45
C ALA A 209 -8.54 9.64 5.86
N ALA A 210 -9.69 10.11 6.34
CA ALA A 210 -9.83 10.62 7.71
C ALA A 210 -9.50 9.56 8.76
N ALA A 211 -10.01 8.33 8.59
CA ALA A 211 -9.73 7.22 9.51
C ALA A 211 -8.25 6.79 9.47
N GLY A 212 -7.66 6.71 8.28
CA GLY A 212 -6.24 6.40 8.11
C GLY A 212 -5.32 7.47 8.69
N THR A 213 -5.65 8.75 8.51
CA THR A 213 -4.91 9.88 9.12
C THR A 213 -4.96 9.81 10.65
N ALA A 214 -6.15 9.56 11.23
CA ALA A 214 -6.29 9.42 12.67
C ALA A 214 -5.45 8.25 13.21
N PHE A 215 -5.49 7.10 12.54
CA PHE A 215 -4.71 5.92 12.92
C PHE A 215 -3.20 6.18 12.87
N LEU A 216 -2.69 6.75 11.78
CA LEU A 216 -1.26 7.07 11.66
C LEU A 216 -0.83 8.06 12.74
N THR A 217 -1.63 9.10 13.00
CA THR A 217 -1.34 10.12 14.00
C THR A 217 -1.32 9.53 15.41
N GLN A 218 -2.28 8.67 15.74
CA GLN A 218 -2.33 7.95 17.03
C GLN A 218 -1.10 7.04 17.24
N ASN A 219 -0.51 6.52 16.18
CA ASN A 219 0.71 5.70 16.22
C ASN A 219 2.01 6.51 16.02
N GLY A 220 1.94 7.84 16.21
CA GLY A 220 3.11 8.72 16.19
C GLY A 220 3.68 8.97 14.79
N VAL A 221 2.85 8.87 13.75
CA VAL A 221 3.15 9.38 12.41
C VAL A 221 2.12 10.47 12.07
N PRO A 222 2.44 11.74 12.33
CA PRO A 222 1.56 12.84 11.95
C PRO A 222 1.26 12.78 10.45
N ALA A 223 -0.02 12.80 10.10
CA ALA A 223 -0.48 12.69 8.71
C ALA A 223 -1.63 13.68 8.47
N PHE A 224 -1.88 14.00 7.21
CA PHE A 224 -3.04 14.78 6.78
C PHE A 224 -3.49 14.32 5.40
N TYR A 225 -4.68 14.76 4.98
CA TYR A 225 -5.18 14.48 3.64
C TYR A 225 -5.69 15.77 2.97
N VAL A 226 -5.60 15.81 1.64
CA VAL A 226 -6.02 16.93 0.81
C VAL A 226 -7.10 16.45 -0.14
N VAL A 227 -8.25 17.12 -0.15
CA VAL A 227 -9.37 16.81 -1.04
C VAL A 227 -9.03 17.27 -2.45
N ASP A 228 -9.10 16.36 -3.43
CA ASP A 228 -8.86 16.71 -4.83
C ASP A 228 -10.09 17.47 -5.39
N ARG A 229 -9.96 18.79 -5.57
CA ARG A 229 -11.06 19.65 -6.03
C ARG A 229 -11.41 19.44 -7.51
N VAL A 230 -10.53 18.81 -8.29
CA VAL A 230 -10.70 18.67 -9.76
C VAL A 230 -11.82 17.67 -10.11
N ARG A 231 -12.19 16.77 -9.18
CA ARG A 231 -13.21 15.72 -9.41
C ARG A 231 -14.46 15.89 -8.53
N ALA A 232 -14.99 17.10 -8.42
CA ALA A 232 -16.05 17.47 -7.47
C ALA A 232 -17.48 16.92 -7.77
N GLY A 233 -17.64 15.87 -8.58
CA GLY A 233 -18.95 15.39 -9.05
C GLY A 233 -19.71 14.43 -8.12
N GLY A 234 -19.12 13.93 -7.04
CA GLY A 234 -19.73 12.90 -6.19
C GLY A 234 -19.72 13.21 -4.69
N ASN A 235 -20.64 12.58 -3.95
CA ASN A 235 -20.70 12.64 -2.48
C ASN A 235 -19.47 12.08 -1.76
N ASN A 236 -18.62 11.34 -2.47
CA ASN A 236 -17.40 10.76 -1.92
C ASN A 236 -16.21 11.24 -2.76
N ARG A 237 -15.46 12.19 -2.21
CA ARG A 237 -14.36 12.83 -2.93
C ARG A 237 -13.08 12.02 -2.72
N PRO A 238 -12.29 11.79 -3.79
CA PRO A 238 -10.97 11.23 -3.63
C PRO A 238 -10.06 12.24 -2.92
N CYS A 239 -9.39 11.77 -1.88
CA CYS A 239 -8.45 12.51 -1.06
C CYS A 239 -7.07 11.91 -1.21
N ARG A 240 -6.06 12.76 -1.38
CA ARG A 240 -4.65 12.35 -1.37
C ARG A 240 -4.12 12.47 0.04
N MET A 241 -3.55 11.39 0.56
CA MET A 241 -2.97 11.37 1.91
C MET A 241 -1.47 11.61 1.86
N TYR A 242 -0.96 12.35 2.83
CA TYR A 242 0.46 12.65 3.00
C TYR A 242 0.86 12.52 4.47
N ALA A 243 2.12 12.15 4.73
CA ALA A 243 2.73 12.36 6.03
C ALA A 243 2.99 13.86 6.25
N ALA A 244 2.84 14.34 7.49
CA ALA A 244 3.00 15.76 7.80
C ALA A 244 4.45 16.26 7.76
N MET A 245 5.41 15.33 7.77
CA MET A 245 6.84 15.65 7.63
C MET A 245 7.13 16.17 6.23
N GLY A 246 7.21 17.49 6.09
CA GLY A 246 7.70 18.17 4.89
C GLY A 246 9.22 18.30 4.91
N VAL A 247 9.89 17.83 3.86
CA VAL A 247 11.35 17.94 3.72
C VAL A 247 11.68 19.04 2.71
N PRO A 248 12.33 20.13 3.12
CA PRO A 248 12.78 21.18 2.20
C PRO A 248 13.60 20.59 1.03
N SER A 249 13.39 21.09 -0.19
CA SER A 249 14.06 20.52 -1.38
C SER A 249 15.58 20.59 -1.34
N ASP A 250 16.14 21.64 -0.73
CA ASP A 250 17.58 21.82 -0.50
C ASP A 250 18.16 20.79 0.49
N ARG A 251 17.35 20.32 1.44
CA ARG A 251 17.74 19.33 2.45
C ARG A 251 17.33 17.90 2.11
N TYR A 252 16.69 17.69 0.95
CA TYR A 252 16.11 16.40 0.60
C TYR A 252 17.15 15.28 0.65
N SER A 253 18.31 15.45 0.01
CA SER A 253 19.40 14.46 0.01
C SER A 253 20.04 14.26 1.38
N ALA A 254 20.21 15.34 2.16
CA ALA A 254 20.83 15.29 3.49
C ALA A 254 20.00 14.49 4.51
N MET A 255 18.67 14.49 4.35
CA MET A 255 17.74 13.80 5.25
C MET A 255 17.37 12.37 4.79
N GLN A 256 18.24 11.70 4.02
CA GLN A 256 17.95 10.37 3.47
C GLN A 256 17.52 9.38 4.56
N ARG A 257 18.25 9.36 5.69
CA ARG A 257 18.01 8.42 6.79
C ARG A 257 16.65 8.62 7.44
N GLU A 258 16.29 9.85 7.78
CA GLU A 258 15.01 10.18 8.41
C GLU A 258 13.83 9.84 7.50
N ARG A 259 14.00 10.02 6.19
CA ARG A 259 12.99 9.64 5.20
C ARG A 259 12.81 8.13 5.10
N ASP A 260 13.90 7.38 5.08
CA ASP A 260 13.86 5.92 5.01
C ASP A 260 13.25 5.32 6.29
N GLU A 261 13.57 5.90 7.45
CA GLU A 261 12.95 5.56 8.73
C GLU A 261 11.45 5.85 8.73
N LEU A 262 11.01 6.99 8.19
CA LEU A 262 9.60 7.33 8.06
C LEU A 262 8.87 6.35 7.11
N VAL A 263 9.47 6.03 5.96
CA VAL A 263 8.92 5.06 4.99
C VAL A 263 8.70 3.70 5.67
N ARG A 264 9.74 3.18 6.34
CA ARG A 264 9.66 1.89 7.04
C ARG A 264 8.55 1.88 8.09
N LYS A 265 8.43 2.96 8.88
CA LYS A 265 7.40 3.10 9.92
C LYS A 265 6.00 3.14 9.32
N VAL A 266 5.82 3.88 8.22
CA VAL A 266 4.53 3.94 7.50
C VAL A 266 4.12 2.57 6.95
N GLU A 267 5.04 1.82 6.35
CA GLU A 267 4.77 0.50 5.80
C GLU A 267 4.40 -0.54 6.87
N GLU A 268 5.04 -0.45 8.04
CA GLU A 268 4.70 -1.28 9.20
C GLU A 268 3.28 -0.96 9.70
N LEU A 269 2.97 0.33 9.89
CA LEU A 269 1.66 0.78 10.30
C LEU A 269 0.57 0.46 9.27
N GLY A 270 0.88 0.56 7.98
CA GLY A 270 -0.06 0.22 6.91
C GLY A 270 -0.44 -1.25 6.88
N ARG A 271 0.53 -2.15 7.12
CA ARG A 271 0.25 -3.59 7.33
C ARG A 271 -0.63 -3.84 8.55
N ARG A 272 -0.45 -3.07 9.63
CA ARG A 272 -1.29 -3.17 10.84
C ARG A 272 -2.70 -2.64 10.60
N TRP A 273 -2.83 -1.47 9.97
CA TRP A 273 -4.08 -0.84 9.57
C TRP A 273 -4.96 -1.77 8.72
N GLN A 274 -4.36 -2.44 7.71
CA GLN A 274 -5.09 -3.37 6.86
C GLN A 274 -5.61 -4.59 7.64
N ARG A 275 -4.83 -5.12 8.59
CA ARG A 275 -5.22 -6.27 9.42
C ARG A 275 -6.30 -5.93 10.45
N GLU A 276 -6.12 -4.85 11.19
CA GLU A 276 -6.96 -4.50 12.35
C GLU A 276 -8.22 -3.71 11.96
N HIS A 277 -8.11 -2.84 10.96
CA HIS A 277 -9.19 -1.91 10.59
C HIS A 277 -9.76 -2.18 9.20
N LYS A 278 -9.27 -3.22 8.50
CA LYS A 278 -9.72 -3.59 7.14
C LYS A 278 -9.68 -2.41 6.19
N GLY A 279 -8.63 -1.60 6.33
CA GLY A 279 -8.43 -0.39 5.55
C GLY A 279 -8.42 -0.64 4.05
N ALA A 280 -8.90 0.34 3.28
CA ALA A 280 -8.93 0.29 1.82
C ALA A 280 -7.54 0.36 1.15
N SER A 281 -6.51 0.78 1.89
CA SER A 281 -5.11 0.83 1.46
C SER A 281 -4.21 0.29 2.57
N ASP A 282 -3.07 -0.25 2.18
CA ASP A 282 -2.01 -0.76 3.05
C ASP A 282 -0.80 0.18 3.15
N PHE A 283 -0.86 1.34 2.49
CA PHE A 283 0.21 2.35 2.43
C PHE A 283 1.59 1.79 2.01
N ARG A 284 1.64 0.67 1.29
CA ARG A 284 2.90 -0.05 1.00
C ARG A 284 3.80 0.57 -0.06
N GLN A 285 3.29 1.53 -0.82
CA GLN A 285 4.06 2.19 -1.87
C GLN A 285 4.09 3.69 -1.61
N PRO A 286 4.65 4.12 -0.46
CA PRO A 286 4.77 5.53 -0.18
C PRO A 286 5.82 6.13 -1.13
N GLN A 287 5.53 7.29 -1.68
CA GLN A 287 6.42 7.97 -2.64
C GLN A 287 6.60 9.43 -2.23
N TRP A 288 7.83 9.93 -2.32
CA TRP A 288 8.12 11.33 -2.06
C TRP A 288 7.69 12.18 -3.27
N THR A 289 6.94 13.24 -3.00
CA THR A 289 6.44 14.15 -4.03
C THR A 289 6.74 15.59 -3.67
N LEU A 290 7.33 16.34 -4.61
CA LEU A 290 7.58 17.77 -4.45
C LEU A 290 6.28 18.55 -4.63
N PHE A 291 5.91 19.36 -3.64
CA PHE A 291 4.79 20.27 -3.75
C PHE A 291 5.24 21.61 -4.35
N LYS A 292 4.58 22.04 -5.44
CA LYS A 292 4.97 23.24 -6.20
C LYS A 292 4.05 24.46 -5.97
N GLY A 293 2.91 24.29 -5.28
CA GLY A 293 1.85 25.29 -5.20
C GLY A 293 0.79 25.03 -6.27
#